data_AF-A0A1S9ZVV0-F1
#
_entry.id   AF-A0A1S9ZVV0-F1
#
_cell.length_a   1.000
_cell.length_b   1.000
_cell.length_c   1.000
_cell.angle_alpha   90.00
_cell.angle_beta   90.00
_cell.angle_gamma   90.00
#
_symmetry.space_group_name_H-M   'P 1'
#
loop_
_entity.id
_entity.type
_entity.pdbx_description
1 polymer ?
#
loop_
_entity_poly.entity_id
_entity_poly.type
_entity_poly.pdbx_seq_one_letter_code
_entity_poly.pdbx_strand_id
1 'polypeptide(L)'
;MTDKPTAEQIDDIGDVQLSEQMNAFFERADAFIGLANSQLSPQSHAGQVGSSLMYAAARFSASVASIGFVKAEDFAKEKEEILRFYTEQFQKMLSDNLDEYAQHFDKYTKLKAGDQA
;
A
#
# COMPACT_ATOMS: atom_id res chain seq x y z
N MET A 1 31.86 -28.54 0.29
CA MET A 1 32.53 -27.26 0.60
C MET A 1 31.71 -26.17 -0.05
N THR A 2 30.76 -25.59 0.68
CA THR A 2 30.15 -24.32 0.28
C THR A 2 30.99 -23.24 0.92
N ASP A 3 31.75 -22.50 0.12
CA ASP A 3 32.53 -21.37 0.62
C ASP A 3 31.57 -20.42 1.35
N LYS A 4 31.96 -20.07 2.57
CA LYS A 4 31.21 -19.11 3.39
C LYS A 4 31.34 -17.74 2.70
N PRO A 5 30.23 -17.05 2.37
CA PRO A 5 30.29 -15.78 1.65
C PRO A 5 31.12 -14.76 2.43
N THR A 6 31.90 -13.96 1.71
CA THR A 6 32.73 -12.89 2.29
C THR A 6 31.82 -11.76 2.81
N ALA A 7 32.34 -10.90 3.70
CA ALA A 7 31.57 -9.82 4.30
C ALA A 7 30.95 -8.85 3.27
N GLU A 8 31.61 -8.64 2.13
CA GLU A 8 31.10 -7.84 0.99
C GLU A 8 29.95 -8.52 0.25
N GLN A 9 29.96 -9.87 0.15
CA GLN A 9 28.87 -10.63 -0.45
C GLN A 9 27.64 -10.71 0.46
N ILE A 10 27.81 -10.57 1.79
CA ILE A 10 26.70 -10.57 2.74
C ILE A 10 25.90 -9.25 2.66
N ASP A 11 26.57 -8.13 2.40
CA ASP A 11 25.93 -6.80 2.23
C ASP A 11 25.12 -6.76 0.92
N ASP A 12 25.69 -7.24 -0.18
CA ASP A 12 25.04 -7.27 -1.50
C ASP A 12 23.85 -8.25 -1.55
N ILE A 13 23.91 -9.39 -0.85
CA ILE A 13 22.77 -10.31 -0.70
C ILE A 13 21.63 -9.65 0.11
N GLY A 14 21.98 -8.88 1.14
CA GLY A 14 21.01 -8.14 1.95
C GLY A 14 20.27 -7.07 1.13
N ASP A 15 21.01 -6.31 0.33
CA ASP A 15 20.47 -5.25 -0.52
C ASP A 15 19.62 -5.78 -1.67
N VAL A 16 20.07 -6.85 -2.35
CA VAL A 16 19.29 -7.51 -3.41
C VAL A 16 17.99 -8.09 -2.84
N GLN A 17 18.05 -8.82 -1.72
CA GLN A 17 16.87 -9.40 -1.10
C GLN A 17 15.89 -8.35 -0.55
N LEU A 18 16.40 -7.20 -0.08
CA LEU A 18 15.56 -6.06 0.31
C LEU A 18 14.87 -5.44 -0.92
N SER A 19 15.60 -5.27 -2.01
CA SER A 19 15.05 -4.73 -3.27
C SER A 19 13.95 -5.61 -3.87
N GLU A 20 14.12 -6.95 -3.84
CA GLU A 20 13.12 -7.90 -4.34
C GLU A 20 11.84 -7.87 -3.49
N GLN A 21 11.97 -7.79 -2.17
CA GLN A 21 10.81 -7.67 -1.27
C GLN A 21 10.06 -6.34 -1.48
N MET A 22 10.79 -5.25 -1.70
CA MET A 22 10.21 -3.96 -2.05
C MET A 22 9.46 -4.03 -3.39
N ASN A 23 10.06 -4.63 -4.41
CA ASN A 23 9.42 -4.82 -5.71
C ASN A 23 8.12 -5.63 -5.57
N ALA A 24 8.16 -6.76 -4.84
CA ALA A 24 6.97 -7.58 -4.61
C ALA A 24 5.88 -6.84 -3.84
N PHE A 25 6.25 -5.92 -2.94
CA PHE A 25 5.28 -5.03 -2.27
C PHE A 25 4.60 -4.09 -3.26
N PHE A 26 5.36 -3.41 -4.12
CA PHE A 26 4.81 -2.51 -5.13
C PHE A 26 3.94 -3.25 -6.16
N GLU A 27 4.37 -4.42 -6.62
CA GLU A 27 3.56 -5.25 -7.54
C GLU A 27 2.19 -5.60 -6.96
N ARG A 28 2.12 -5.93 -5.67
CA ARG A 28 0.83 -6.19 -5.00
C ARG A 28 0.00 -4.91 -4.88
N ALA A 29 0.62 -3.78 -4.54
CA ALA A 29 -0.07 -2.49 -4.46
C ALA A 29 -0.67 -2.10 -5.82
N ASP A 30 0.11 -2.25 -6.89
CA ASP A 30 -0.31 -1.98 -8.27
C ASP A 30 -1.44 -2.91 -8.70
N ALA A 31 -1.42 -4.18 -8.30
CA ALA A 31 -2.53 -5.09 -8.57
C ALA A 31 -3.85 -4.61 -7.92
N PHE A 32 -3.81 -4.07 -6.69
CA PHE A 32 -5.00 -3.48 -6.06
C PHE A 32 -5.46 -2.20 -6.77
N ILE A 33 -4.53 -1.35 -7.21
CA ILE A 33 -4.84 -0.15 -7.99
C ILE A 33 -5.47 -0.53 -9.34
N GLY A 34 -4.92 -1.56 -10.01
CA GLY A 34 -5.46 -2.10 -11.26
C GLY A 34 -6.90 -2.58 -11.10
N LEU A 35 -7.19 -3.30 -10.02
CA LEU A 35 -8.56 -3.73 -9.70
C LEU A 35 -9.50 -2.55 -9.40
N ALA A 36 -9.02 -1.53 -8.69
CA ALA A 36 -9.81 -0.32 -8.46
C ALA A 36 -10.12 0.39 -9.79
N ASN A 37 -9.10 0.57 -10.63
CA ASN A 37 -9.26 1.20 -11.95
C ASN A 37 -10.24 0.43 -12.84
N SER A 38 -10.25 -0.90 -12.79
CA SER A 38 -11.22 -1.71 -13.55
C SER A 38 -12.68 -1.55 -13.09
N GLN A 39 -12.93 -0.95 -11.92
CA GLN A 39 -14.26 -0.65 -11.41
C GLN A 39 -14.77 0.76 -11.75
N LEU A 40 -13.95 1.60 -12.39
CA LEU A 40 -14.38 2.88 -12.91
C LEU A 40 -15.41 2.67 -14.03
N SER A 41 -16.53 3.38 -13.93
CA SER A 41 -17.61 3.29 -14.93
C SER A 41 -18.41 4.60 -14.97
N PRO A 42 -19.30 4.79 -15.96
CA PRO A 42 -20.23 5.93 -15.97
C PRO A 42 -21.14 6.01 -14.73
N GLN A 43 -21.30 4.90 -13.98
CA GLN A 43 -22.10 4.81 -12.77
C GLN A 43 -21.26 4.87 -11.47
N SER A 44 -19.94 4.71 -11.58
CA SER A 44 -19.00 4.65 -10.45
C SER A 44 -17.76 5.49 -10.76
N HIS A 45 -17.75 6.75 -10.32
CA HIS A 45 -16.62 7.65 -10.54
C HIS A 45 -15.48 7.40 -9.53
N ALA A 46 -14.31 8.02 -9.77
CA ALA A 46 -13.10 7.79 -8.98
C ALA A 46 -13.29 7.95 -7.46
N GLY A 47 -14.02 8.97 -7.01
CA GLY A 47 -14.36 9.12 -5.58
C GLY A 47 -15.14 7.94 -4.97
N GLN A 48 -16.10 7.35 -5.69
CA GLN A 48 -16.86 6.18 -5.21
C GLN A 48 -15.98 4.93 -5.18
N VAL A 49 -15.23 4.68 -6.25
CA VAL A 49 -14.29 3.56 -6.32
C VAL A 49 -13.21 3.67 -5.24
N GLY A 50 -12.65 4.85 -5.05
CA GLY A 50 -11.68 5.13 -3.99
C GLY A 50 -12.25 4.90 -2.60
N SER A 51 -13.51 5.30 -2.35
CA SER A 51 -14.20 5.04 -1.08
C SER A 51 -14.40 3.53 -0.84
N SER A 52 -14.76 2.78 -1.89
CA SER A 52 -14.86 1.32 -1.84
C SER A 52 -13.51 0.66 -1.55
N LEU A 53 -12.43 1.13 -2.18
CA LEU A 53 -11.07 0.64 -1.92
C LEU A 53 -10.62 0.92 -0.48
N MET A 54 -10.88 2.13 0.04
CA MET A 54 -10.56 2.49 1.42
C MET A 54 -11.33 1.61 2.42
N TYR A 55 -12.61 1.35 2.16
CA TYR A 55 -13.41 0.44 2.99
C TYR A 55 -12.91 -1.01 2.91
N ALA A 56 -12.52 -1.48 1.73
CA ALA A 56 -11.93 -2.80 1.54
C ALA A 56 -10.60 -2.93 2.32
N ALA A 57 -9.73 -1.92 2.25
CA ALA A 57 -8.48 -1.89 3.01
C ALA A 57 -8.73 -1.96 4.52
N ALA A 58 -9.70 -1.20 5.04
CA ALA A 58 -10.05 -1.25 6.47
C ALA A 58 -10.52 -2.66 6.92
N ARG A 59 -11.35 -3.33 6.11
CA ARG A 59 -11.82 -4.69 6.40
C ARG A 59 -10.67 -5.70 6.36
N PHE A 60 -9.79 -5.58 5.37
CA PHE A 60 -8.63 -6.44 5.25
C PHE A 60 -7.68 -6.24 6.43
N SER A 61 -7.37 -5.00 6.80
CA SER A 61 -6.57 -4.66 7.99
C SER A 61 -7.15 -5.26 9.28
N ALA A 62 -8.46 -5.16 9.50
CA ALA A 62 -9.11 -5.78 10.65
C ALA A 62 -8.94 -7.32 10.65
N SER A 63 -9.06 -7.95 9.48
CA SER A 63 -8.86 -9.40 9.33
C SER A 63 -7.40 -9.81 9.53
N VAL A 64 -6.42 -8.98 9.14
CA VAL A 64 -4.99 -9.28 9.35
C VAL A 64 -4.66 -9.12 10.83
N ALA A 65 -5.12 -8.05 11.47
CA ALA A 65 -4.91 -7.82 12.89
C ALA A 65 -5.45 -8.96 13.76
N SER A 66 -6.59 -9.55 13.39
CA SER A 66 -7.20 -10.63 14.16
C SER A 66 -6.39 -11.94 14.17
N ILE A 67 -5.50 -12.17 13.18
CA ILE A 67 -4.66 -13.38 13.10
C ILE A 67 -3.77 -13.54 14.34
N GLY A 68 -3.37 -12.43 14.98
CA GLY A 68 -2.55 -12.44 16.19
C GLY A 68 -3.28 -12.86 17.47
N PHE A 69 -4.59 -13.11 17.42
CA PHE A 69 -5.42 -13.31 18.61
C PHE A 69 -6.13 -14.66 18.62
N VAL A 70 -6.18 -15.29 19.79
CA VAL A 70 -6.95 -16.52 20.02
C VAL A 70 -8.36 -16.22 20.53
N LYS A 71 -8.53 -15.14 21.30
CA LYS A 71 -9.80 -14.77 21.94
C LYS A 71 -10.30 -13.43 21.43
N ALA A 72 -11.60 -13.36 21.14
CA ALA A 72 -12.26 -12.14 20.69
C ALA A 72 -12.18 -11.00 21.72
N GLU A 73 -12.22 -11.33 23.02
CA GLU A 73 -12.11 -10.33 24.10
C GLU A 73 -10.75 -9.63 24.12
N ASP A 74 -9.67 -10.37 23.83
CA ASP A 74 -8.33 -9.80 23.80
C ASP A 74 -8.12 -8.95 22.54
N PHE A 75 -8.64 -9.39 21.38
CA PHE A 75 -8.69 -8.56 20.18
C PHE A 75 -9.47 -7.26 20.39
N ALA A 76 -10.60 -7.33 21.10
CA ALA A 76 -11.41 -6.15 21.39
C ALA A 76 -10.72 -5.13 22.30
N LYS A 77 -9.88 -5.58 23.25
CA LYS A 77 -9.08 -4.70 24.12
C LYS A 77 -8.01 -3.92 23.34
N GLU A 78 -7.44 -4.53 22.30
CA GLU A 78 -6.39 -3.93 21.46
C GLU A 78 -6.95 -3.02 20.35
N LYS A 79 -8.25 -2.77 20.31
CA LYS A 79 -8.90 -1.99 19.23
C LYS A 79 -8.24 -0.63 19.00
N GLU A 80 -8.00 0.14 20.06
CA GLU A 80 -7.44 1.49 19.94
C GLU A 80 -5.99 1.48 19.44
N GLU A 81 -5.21 0.48 19.87
CA GLU A 81 -3.84 0.26 19.41
C GLU A 81 -3.79 -0.11 17.92
N ILE A 82 -4.67 -1.03 17.49
CA ILE A 82 -4.81 -1.44 16.09
C ILE A 82 -5.23 -0.25 15.23
N LEU A 83 -6.22 0.54 15.69
CA LEU A 83 -6.67 1.73 14.99
C LEU A 83 -5.51 2.70 14.78
N ARG A 84 -4.77 3.02 15.85
CA ARG A 84 -3.64 3.95 15.78
C ARG A 84 -2.56 3.46 14.81
N PHE A 85 -2.18 2.17 14.89
CA PHE A 85 -1.18 1.60 13.99
C PHE A 85 -1.56 1.78 12.51
N TYR A 86 -2.78 1.39 12.12
CA TYR A 86 -3.17 1.49 10.72
C TYR A 86 -3.39 2.93 10.25
N THR A 87 -3.93 3.81 11.08
CA THR A 87 -4.17 5.21 10.69
C THR A 87 -2.88 6.00 10.57
N GLU A 88 -1.91 5.81 11.46
CA GLU A 88 -0.60 6.46 11.37
C GLU A 88 0.16 6.03 10.11
N GLN A 89 0.17 4.72 9.81
CA GLN A 89 0.82 4.20 8.61
C GLN A 89 0.14 4.72 7.33
N PHE A 90 -1.20 4.71 7.29
CA PHE A 90 -1.95 5.26 6.16
C PHE A 90 -1.72 6.76 5.99
N GLN A 91 -1.72 7.52 7.08
CA GLN A 91 -1.48 8.96 7.06
C GLN A 91 -0.09 9.28 6.49
N LYS A 92 0.95 8.53 6.92
CA LYS A 92 2.31 8.71 6.40
C LYS A 92 2.36 8.46 4.89
N MET A 93 1.87 7.31 4.43
CA MET A 93 1.88 6.97 3.00
C MET A 93 1.07 7.98 2.18
N LEU A 94 -0.10 8.39 2.66
CA LEU A 94 -0.92 9.38 1.98
C LEU A 94 -0.21 10.74 1.91
N SER A 95 0.44 11.18 2.99
CA SER A 95 1.21 12.42 3.02
C SER A 95 2.31 12.40 1.97
N ASP A 96 3.13 11.34 1.95
CA ASP A 96 4.24 11.21 1.00
C ASP A 96 3.73 11.26 -0.46
N ASN A 97 2.61 10.59 -0.75
CA ASN A 97 1.99 10.62 -2.08
C ASN A 97 1.40 11.99 -2.43
N LEU A 98 0.78 12.68 -1.49
CA LEU A 98 0.25 14.03 -1.71
C LEU A 98 1.37 15.03 -1.99
N ASP A 99 2.49 14.92 -1.27
CA ASP A 99 3.67 15.75 -1.49
C ASP A 99 4.28 15.50 -2.87
N GLU A 100 4.40 14.24 -3.30
CA GLU A 100 4.83 13.87 -4.65
C GLU A 100 3.90 14.46 -5.74
N TYR A 101 2.59 14.33 -5.55
CA TYR A 101 1.61 14.91 -6.46
C TYR A 101 1.66 16.43 -6.48
N ALA A 102 1.94 17.09 -5.35
CA ALA A 102 2.12 18.53 -5.30
C ALA A 102 3.38 18.98 -6.06
N GLN A 103 4.48 18.24 -5.91
CA GLN A 103 5.75 18.51 -6.61
C GLN A 103 5.65 18.30 -8.13
N HIS A 104 4.82 17.36 -8.57
CA HIS A 104 4.67 16.98 -9.98
C HIS A 104 3.28 17.27 -10.56
N PHE A 105 2.54 18.19 -9.93
CA PHE A 105 1.13 18.47 -10.22
C PHE A 105 0.89 18.73 -11.72
N ASP A 106 1.66 19.62 -12.32
CA ASP A 106 1.55 19.98 -13.74
C ASP A 106 1.75 18.77 -14.66
N LYS A 107 2.69 17.88 -14.34
CA LYS A 107 2.99 16.70 -15.15
C LYS A 107 1.83 15.71 -15.11
N TYR A 108 1.31 15.42 -13.91
CA TYR A 108 0.24 14.43 -13.74
C TYR A 108 -1.15 14.94 -14.16
N THR A 109 -1.39 16.25 -14.09
CA THR A 109 -2.67 16.84 -14.51
C THR A 109 -2.71 17.21 -15.99
N LYS A 110 -1.59 17.59 -16.62
CA LYS A 110 -1.54 17.88 -18.07
C LYS A 110 -1.62 16.62 -18.93
N LEU A 111 -1.14 15.46 -18.45
CA LEU A 111 -1.34 14.17 -19.13
C LEU A 111 -2.84 13.89 -19.40
N LYS A 112 -3.75 14.33 -18.52
CA LYS A 112 -5.19 14.18 -18.74
C LYS A 112 -5.78 15.10 -19.82
N ALA A 113 -5.10 16.19 -20.18
CA ALA A 113 -5.58 17.12 -21.21
C ALA A 113 -5.09 16.76 -22.62
N GLY A 114 -4.01 15.97 -22.74
CA GLY A 114 -3.42 15.56 -24.03
C GLY A 114 -4.05 14.32 -24.68
N ASP A 115 -4.68 13.43 -23.90
CA ASP A 115 -5.29 12.19 -24.38
C ASP A 115 -6.79 12.32 -24.74
N GLN A 116 -7.30 13.55 -24.82
CA GLN A 116 -8.68 13.88 -25.20
C GLN A 116 -8.76 14.82 -26.43
N ALA A 117 -7.67 14.93 -27.20
CA ALA A 117 -7.60 15.72 -28.44
C ALA A 117 -7.51 14.83 -29.68
#